data_AF-A0A4Q5A3G2-F1
#
_entry.id   AF-A0A4Q5A3G2-F1
#
_cell.length_a   1.000
_cell.length_b   1.000
_cell.length_c   1.000
_cell.angle_alpha   90.00
_cell.angle_beta   90.00
_cell.angle_gamma   90.00
#
_symmetry.space_group_name_H-M   'P 1'
#
loop_
_entity.id
_entity.type
_entity.pdbx_description
1 polymer ?
#
loop_
_entity_poly.entity_id
_entity_poly.type
_entity_poly.pdbx_seq_one_letter_code
_entity_poly.pdbx_strand_id
1 'polypeptide(L)'
;MILQSYNLLPRLTVLENIMLTMDASGKRFDRPKREIALDLLKQVHLPERYADERILHLSGGEQQRVAIARALSDDPRVIIADEPTGNLDPATQDDIMRIFLDLAHQQGRCVIIVTHSPQIAEMSDAVLRLAPAQR
;
A
#
# COMPACT_ATOMS: atom_id res chain seq x y z
N MET A 1 -6.85 1.99 -4.32
CA MET A 1 -7.00 0.53 -4.09
C MET A 1 -5.64 -0.12 -4.26
N ILE A 2 -5.29 -1.02 -3.37
CA ILE A 2 -4.08 -1.84 -3.42
C ILE A 2 -4.51 -3.22 -3.88
N LEU A 3 -3.84 -3.77 -4.88
CA LEU A 3 -4.21 -5.02 -5.55
C LEU A 3 -3.26 -6.15 -5.15
N GLN A 4 -3.77 -7.38 -5.11
CA GLN A 4 -3.02 -8.60 -4.79
C GLN A 4 -1.76 -8.79 -5.65
N SER A 5 -1.82 -8.43 -6.95
CA SER A 5 -0.68 -8.53 -7.87
C SER A 5 0.20 -7.27 -7.92
N TYR A 6 0.03 -6.34 -6.98
CA TYR A 6 0.69 -5.02 -6.88
C TYR A 6 0.38 -4.04 -8.02
N ASN A 7 0.24 -4.55 -9.25
CA ASN A 7 0.04 -3.84 -10.51
C ASN A 7 1.02 -2.66 -10.69
N LEU A 8 2.26 -2.85 -10.23
CA LEU A 8 3.35 -1.90 -10.43
C LEU A 8 3.87 -2.02 -11.86
N LEU A 9 4.32 -0.91 -12.43
CA LEU A 9 4.86 -0.87 -13.78
C LEU A 9 6.34 -1.27 -13.75
N PRO A 10 6.73 -2.44 -14.31
CA PRO A 10 8.07 -3.00 -14.13
C PRO A 10 9.19 -2.19 -14.80
N ARG A 11 8.83 -1.37 -15.78
CA ARG A 11 9.78 -0.51 -16.52
C ARG A 11 10.09 0.79 -15.80
N LEU A 12 9.31 1.12 -14.78
CA LEU A 12 9.46 2.33 -13.99
C LEU A 12 10.21 2.02 -12.69
N THR A 13 10.88 3.03 -12.17
CA THR A 13 11.47 3.04 -10.83
C THR A 13 10.38 3.10 -9.75
N VAL A 14 10.79 2.93 -8.50
CA VAL A 14 9.91 3.11 -7.34
C VAL A 14 9.27 4.50 -7.33
N LEU A 15 10.07 5.56 -7.46
CA LEU A 15 9.55 6.94 -7.48
C LEU A 15 8.59 7.18 -8.64
N GLU A 16 8.93 6.72 -9.84
CA GLU A 16 8.08 6.90 -11.01
C GLU A 16 6.73 6.19 -10.85
N ASN A 17 6.69 5.00 -10.24
CA ASN A 17 5.43 4.30 -9.95
C ASN A 17 4.50 5.11 -9.03
N ILE A 18 5.07 5.78 -8.02
CA ILE A 18 4.32 6.60 -7.07
C ILE A 18 3.85 7.89 -7.77
N MET A 19 4.78 8.61 -8.40
CA MET A 19 4.50 9.89 -9.05
C MET A 19 3.51 9.77 -10.21
N LEU A 20 3.49 8.64 -10.92
CA LEU A 20 2.51 8.40 -11.98
C LEU A 20 1.07 8.54 -11.50
N THR A 21 0.78 8.11 -10.27
CA THR A 21 -0.58 8.24 -9.70
C THR A 21 -0.89 9.69 -9.34
N MET A 22 0.11 10.43 -8.88
CA MET A 22 0.01 11.88 -8.63
C MET A 22 -0.17 12.68 -9.94
N ASP A 23 0.42 12.23 -11.04
CA ASP A 23 0.22 12.79 -12.37
C ASP A 23 -1.20 12.52 -12.87
N ALA A 24 -1.69 11.29 -12.67
CA ALA A 24 -3.02 10.88 -13.09
C ALA A 24 -4.16 11.45 -12.23
N SER A 25 -3.90 11.88 -10.99
CA SER A 25 -4.96 12.34 -10.09
C SER A 25 -5.55 13.71 -10.46
N GLY A 26 -4.86 14.48 -11.30
CA GLY A 26 -5.28 15.83 -11.70
C GLY A 26 -5.24 16.87 -10.57
N LYS A 27 -4.76 16.50 -9.39
CA LYS A 27 -4.62 17.41 -8.25
C LYS A 27 -3.37 18.28 -8.37
N ARG A 28 -3.42 19.45 -7.72
CA ARG A 28 -2.24 20.29 -7.51
C ARG A 28 -1.59 19.88 -6.20
N PHE A 29 -0.26 19.80 -6.22
CA PHE A 29 0.57 19.52 -5.07
C PHE A 29 1.34 20.80 -4.71
N ASP A 30 1.39 21.11 -3.43
CA ASP A 30 2.07 22.28 -2.86
C ASP A 30 3.58 22.11 -2.75
N ARG A 31 4.05 20.85 -2.80
CA ARG A 31 5.46 20.46 -2.77
C ARG A 31 5.84 19.67 -4.02
N PRO A 32 7.14 19.58 -4.36
CA PRO A 32 7.60 18.73 -5.46
C PRO A 32 7.16 17.27 -5.26
N LYS A 33 6.58 16.67 -6.30
CA LYS A 33 6.07 15.28 -6.27
C LYS A 33 7.11 14.27 -5.80
N ARG A 34 8.38 14.49 -6.17
CA ARG A 34 9.50 13.66 -5.72
C ARG A 34 9.66 13.68 -4.21
N GLU A 35 9.56 14.84 -3.56
CA GLU A 35 9.68 14.93 -2.09
C GLU A 35 8.51 14.23 -1.39
N ILE A 36 7.29 14.43 -1.89
CA ILE A 36 6.11 13.74 -1.37
C ILE A 36 6.28 12.23 -1.51
N ALA A 37 6.72 11.75 -2.67
CA ALA A 37 6.96 10.33 -2.91
C ALA A 37 8.03 9.76 -1.96
N LEU A 38 9.11 10.50 -1.67
CA LEU A 38 10.11 10.10 -0.68
C LEU A 38 9.55 10.03 0.75
N ASP A 39 8.70 10.97 1.14
CA ASP A 39 8.03 10.94 2.44
C ASP A 39 7.08 9.73 2.54
N LEU A 40 6.39 9.38 1.46
CA LEU A 40 5.57 8.17 1.38
C LEU A 40 6.41 6.89 1.51
N LEU A 41 7.60 6.84 0.93
CA LEU A 41 8.53 5.71 1.12
C LEU A 41 8.92 5.54 2.60
N LYS A 42 9.24 6.64 3.28
CA LYS A 42 9.52 6.62 4.72
C LYS A 42 8.30 6.12 5.52
N GLN A 43 7.10 6.57 5.16
CA GLN A 43 5.85 6.17 5.81
C GLN A 43 5.57 4.67 5.70
N VAL A 44 5.99 4.02 4.62
CA VAL A 44 5.86 2.56 4.44
C VAL A 44 7.12 1.78 4.87
N HIS A 45 8.04 2.45 5.57
CA HIS A 45 9.34 1.92 6.01
C HIS A 45 10.19 1.33 4.88
N LEU A 46 10.10 1.88 3.67
CA LEU A 46 10.98 1.54 2.55
C LEU A 46 12.12 2.56 2.47
N PRO A 47 13.39 2.16 2.63
CA PRO A 47 14.52 3.08 2.63
C PRO A 47 14.63 3.91 1.34
N GLU A 48 15.01 5.18 1.47
CA GLU A 48 15.14 6.11 0.34
C GLU A 48 16.14 5.64 -0.73
N ARG A 49 17.12 4.78 -0.39
CA ARG A 49 18.03 4.18 -1.39
C ARG A 49 17.31 3.40 -2.50
N TYR A 50 16.07 2.93 -2.27
CA TYR A 50 15.28 2.22 -3.28
C TYR A 50 14.53 3.17 -4.22
N ALA A 51 14.59 4.48 -4.01
CA ALA A 51 13.82 5.47 -4.77
C ALA A 51 14.00 5.34 -6.30
N ASP A 52 15.23 5.11 -6.74
CA ASP A 52 15.61 4.98 -8.15
C ASP A 52 15.76 3.51 -8.60
N GLU A 53 15.44 2.54 -7.72
CA GLU A 53 15.50 1.11 -8.05
C GLU A 53 14.32 0.69 -8.93
N ARG A 54 14.57 -0.33 -9.77
CA ARG A 54 13.51 -0.94 -10.59
C ARG A 54 12.69 -1.90 -9.75
N ILE A 55 11.38 -1.96 -10.01
CA ILE A 55 10.45 -2.83 -9.27
C ILE A 55 10.88 -4.30 -9.28
N LEU A 56 11.45 -4.79 -10.38
CA LEU A 56 11.90 -6.18 -10.50
C LEU A 56 13.10 -6.54 -9.61
N HIS A 57 13.79 -5.56 -9.04
CA HIS A 57 14.87 -5.78 -8.08
C HIS A 57 14.38 -5.86 -6.63
N LEU A 58 13.11 -5.56 -6.38
CA LEU A 58 12.51 -5.58 -5.06
C LEU A 58 11.92 -6.95 -4.74
N SER A 59 12.04 -7.36 -3.49
CA SER A 59 11.28 -8.47 -2.92
C SER A 59 9.76 -8.20 -2.94
N GLY A 60 8.95 -9.25 -2.78
CA GLY A 60 7.49 -9.10 -2.74
C GLY A 60 7.00 -8.13 -1.67
N GLY A 61 7.61 -8.15 -0.48
CA GLY A 61 7.28 -7.22 0.61
C GLY A 61 7.64 -5.78 0.29
N GLU A 62 8.79 -5.55 -0.34
CA GLU A 62 9.20 -4.23 -0.80
C GLU A 62 8.28 -3.71 -1.91
N GLN A 63 7.91 -4.56 -2.88
CA GLN A 63 6.92 -4.21 -3.91
C GLN A 63 5.57 -3.85 -3.30
N GLN A 64 5.12 -4.59 -2.29
CA GLN A 64 3.89 -4.29 -1.57
C GLN A 64 3.95 -2.92 -0.89
N ARG A 65 5.08 -2.56 -0.25
CA ARG A 65 5.29 -1.22 0.32
C ARG A 65 5.20 -0.13 -0.75
N VAL A 66 5.78 -0.35 -1.93
CA VAL A 66 5.64 0.60 -3.06
C VAL A 66 4.18 0.72 -3.50
N ALA A 67 3.43 -0.39 -3.59
CA ALA A 67 2.02 -0.37 -3.95
C ALA A 67 1.17 0.41 -2.94
N ILE A 68 1.47 0.27 -1.64
CA ILE A 68 0.86 1.06 -0.57
C ILE A 68 1.21 2.54 -0.76
N ALA A 69 2.50 2.90 -0.85
CA ALA A 69 2.95 4.28 -1.02
C ALA A 69 2.30 4.96 -2.24
N ARG A 70 2.20 4.24 -3.37
CA ARG A 70 1.49 4.69 -4.56
C ARG A 70 0.00 4.96 -4.29
N ALA A 71 -0.68 4.05 -3.59
CA ALA A 71 -2.08 4.24 -3.25
C ALA A 71 -2.32 5.43 -2.30
N LEU A 72 -1.34 5.76 -1.46
CA LEU A 72 -1.39 6.91 -0.55
C LEU A 72 -1.06 8.26 -1.22
N SER A 73 -0.50 8.24 -2.43
CA SER A 73 0.05 9.43 -3.09
C SER A 73 -0.95 10.54 -3.42
N ASP A 74 -2.24 10.19 -3.45
CA ASP A 74 -3.34 11.13 -3.68
C ASP A 74 -4.11 11.50 -2.40
N ASP A 75 -3.54 11.20 -1.23
CA ASP A 75 -4.11 11.41 0.11
C ASP A 75 -5.57 10.92 0.26
N PRO A 76 -5.83 9.62 0.06
CA PRO A 76 -7.18 9.07 0.16
C PRO A 76 -7.64 8.98 1.62
N ARG A 77 -8.92 9.29 1.87
CA ARG A 77 -9.56 9.04 3.17
C ARG A 77 -9.93 7.56 3.40
N VAL A 78 -10.07 6.80 2.32
CA VAL A 78 -10.44 5.37 2.34
C VAL A 78 -9.44 4.58 1.50
N ILE A 79 -8.87 3.54 2.09
CA ILE A 79 -7.93 2.62 1.46
C ILE A 79 -8.59 1.25 1.41
N ILE A 80 -8.65 0.67 0.21
CA ILE A 80 -9.11 -0.71 0.01
C ILE A 80 -7.87 -1.51 -0.41
N ALA A 81 -7.57 -2.57 0.32
CA ALA A 81 -6.44 -3.46 0.08
C ALA A 81 -6.94 -4.89 -0.13
N ASP A 82 -6.73 -5.41 -1.34
CA ASP A 82 -7.17 -6.75 -1.76
C ASP A 82 -6.02 -7.75 -1.64
N GLU A 83 -6.14 -8.68 -0.68
CA GLU A 83 -5.09 -9.64 -0.27
C GLU A 83 -3.68 -9.04 -0.18
N PRO A 84 -3.47 -7.96 0.59
CA PRO A 84 -2.21 -7.22 0.60
C PRO A 84 -1.00 -8.01 1.12
N THR A 85 -1.24 -9.14 1.77
CA THR A 85 -0.22 -9.95 2.45
C THR A 85 -0.14 -11.40 1.94
N GLY A 86 -0.97 -11.80 0.97
CA GLY A 86 -1.18 -13.21 0.62
C GLY A 86 0.06 -13.97 0.13
N ASN A 87 1.02 -13.28 -0.47
CA ASN A 87 2.25 -13.87 -1.03
C ASN A 87 3.51 -13.60 -0.19
N LEU A 88 3.36 -13.10 1.05
CA LEU A 88 4.47 -12.68 1.90
C LEU A 88 4.70 -13.69 3.03
N ASP A 89 5.94 -13.78 3.53
CA ASP A 89 6.25 -14.56 4.72
C ASP A 89 5.63 -13.92 5.98
N PRO A 90 5.36 -14.69 7.04
CA PRO A 90 4.61 -14.20 8.21
C PRO A 90 5.19 -12.93 8.86
N ALA A 91 6.51 -12.81 8.95
CA ALA A 91 7.14 -11.62 9.53
C ALA A 91 6.89 -10.37 8.67
N THR A 92 7.01 -10.52 7.35
CA THR A 92 6.67 -9.45 6.41
C THR A 92 5.17 -9.13 6.43
N GLN A 93 4.28 -10.11 6.61
CA GLN A 93 2.83 -9.87 6.73
C GLN A 93 2.53 -8.97 7.93
N ASP A 94 3.10 -9.26 9.10
CA ASP A 94 2.93 -8.46 10.31
C ASP A 94 3.41 -7.02 10.11
N ASP A 95 4.56 -6.84 9.46
CA ASP A 95 5.09 -5.51 9.18
C ASP A 95 4.21 -4.71 8.20
N ILE A 96 3.65 -5.36 7.18
CA ILE A 96 2.70 -4.70 6.27
C ILE A 96 1.41 -4.34 7.01
N MET A 97 0.92 -5.22 7.89
CA MET A 97 -0.27 -4.93 8.68
C MET A 97 -0.08 -3.77 9.64
N ARG A 98 1.10 -3.62 10.24
CA ARG A 98 1.43 -2.45 11.08
C ARG A 98 1.28 -1.14 10.32
N ILE A 99 1.69 -1.09 9.05
CA ILE A 99 1.48 0.10 8.21
C ILE A 99 -0.01 0.43 8.11
N PHE A 100 -0.86 -0.56 7.86
CA PHE A 100 -2.30 -0.36 7.76
C PHE A 100 -2.93 0.10 9.08
N LEU A 101 -2.50 -0.46 10.21
CA LEU A 101 -2.95 -0.05 11.54
C LEU A 101 -2.53 1.39 11.85
N ASP A 102 -1.29 1.77 11.53
CA ASP A 102 -0.82 3.14 11.73
C ASP A 102 -1.59 4.14 10.84
N LEU A 103 -1.90 3.76 9.60
CA LEU A 103 -2.77 4.55 8.72
C LEU A 103 -4.17 4.72 9.32
N ALA A 104 -4.73 3.66 9.91
CA ALA A 104 -6.06 3.70 10.49
C ALA A 104 -6.12 4.52 11.78
N HIS A 105 -5.26 4.18 12.74
CA HIS A 105 -5.36 4.65 14.12
C HIS A 105 -4.59 5.93 14.38
N GLN A 106 -3.46 6.16 13.70
CA GLN A 106 -2.66 7.38 13.89
C GLN A 106 -3.02 8.48 12.90
N GLN A 107 -3.40 8.11 11.67
CA GLN A 107 -3.70 9.09 10.60
C GLN A 107 -5.20 9.24 10.33
N GLY A 108 -6.06 8.51 11.03
CA GLY A 108 -7.52 8.63 10.93
C GLY A 108 -8.08 8.23 9.55
N ARG A 109 -7.40 7.33 8.83
CA ARG A 109 -7.86 6.82 7.53
C ARG A 109 -8.76 5.60 7.73
N CYS A 110 -9.73 5.41 6.86
CA CYS A 110 -10.48 4.15 6.83
C CYS A 110 -9.71 3.13 5.99
N VAL A 111 -9.39 1.97 6.56
CA VAL A 111 -8.72 0.87 5.85
C VAL A 111 -9.65 -0.33 5.79
N ILE A 112 -9.89 -0.83 4.59
CA ILE A 112 -10.66 -2.04 4.31
C ILE A 112 -9.71 -3.07 3.72
N ILE A 113 -9.56 -4.21 4.39
CA ILE A 113 -8.70 -5.30 3.95
C ILE A 113 -9.58 -6.48 3.56
N VAL A 114 -9.37 -6.98 2.35
CA VAL A 114 -9.92 -8.27 1.90
C VAL A 114 -8.83 -9.31 2.11
N THR A 115 -9.14 -10.37 2.86
CA THR A 115 -8.17 -11.43 3.17
C THR A 115 -8.89 -12.75 3.44
N HIS A 116 -8.25 -13.86 3.09
CA HIS A 116 -8.66 -15.20 3.49
C HIS A 116 -7.97 -15.68 4.78
N SER A 117 -7.00 -14.92 5.31
CA SER A 117 -6.28 -15.29 6.54
C SER A 117 -7.07 -14.87 7.79
N PRO A 118 -7.45 -15.81 8.66
CA PRO A 118 -8.07 -15.50 9.94
C PRO A 118 -7.17 -14.66 10.84
N GLN A 119 -5.86 -14.93 10.85
CA GLN A 119 -4.88 -14.22 11.68
C GLN A 119 -4.82 -12.73 11.32
N ILE A 120 -4.77 -12.42 10.01
CA ILE A 120 -4.80 -11.04 9.54
C ILE A 120 -6.15 -10.38 9.86
N ALA A 121 -7.26 -11.10 9.70
CA ALA A 121 -8.57 -10.58 10.03
C ALA A 121 -8.71 -10.22 11.52
N GLU A 122 -8.15 -11.03 12.41
CA GLU A 122 -8.17 -10.80 13.87
C GLU A 122 -7.41 -9.54 14.32
N MET A 123 -6.50 -9.01 13.47
CA MET A 123 -5.82 -7.74 13.74
C MET A 123 -6.69 -6.51 13.46
N SER A 124 -7.87 -6.69 12.83
CA SER A 124 -8.74 -5.59 12.42
C SER A 124 -9.72 -5.17 13.52
N ASP A 125 -10.10 -3.90 13.55
CA ASP A 125 -11.10 -3.38 14.51
C ASP A 125 -12.48 -4.05 14.37
N ALA A 126 -12.83 -4.46 13.16
CA ALA A 126 -14.06 -5.16 12.84
C ALA A 126 -13.83 -6.18 11.71
N VAL A 127 -14.55 -7.30 11.78
CA VAL A 127 -14.47 -8.37 10.77
C VAL A 127 -15.85 -8.63 10.16
N LEU A 128 -15.95 -8.44 8.85
CA LEU A 128 -17.14 -8.76 8.07
C LEU A 128 -16.93 -10.07 7.33
N ARG A 129 -17.72 -11.10 7.66
CA ARG A 129 -17.69 -12.38 6.95
C ARG A 129 -18.67 -12.33 5.79
N LEU A 130 -18.16 -12.43 4.58
CA LEU A 130 -18.99 -12.54 3.38
C LEU A 130 -19.57 -13.96 3.30
N ALA A 131 -20.88 -14.06 3.16
CA ALA A 131 -21.58 -15.29 2.85
C ALA A 131 -22.04 -15.25 1.37
N PRO A 132 -22.29 -16.40 0.73
CA PRO A 132 -22.92 -16.44 -0.58
C PRO A 132 -24.20 -15.59 -0.57
N ALA A 133 -24.41 -14.81 -1.63
CA ALA A 133 -25.67 -14.10 -1.80
C ALA A 133 -26.81 -15.13 -1.79
N GLN A 134 -27.73 -15.00 -0.82
CA GLN A 134 -28.97 -15.76 -0.86
C GLN A 134 -29.72 -15.31 -2.12
N ARG A 135 -29.95 -16.26 -3.04
CA ARG A 135 -30.75 -16.05 -4.25
C ARG A 135 -32.24 -16.07 -3.92
#